data_AF-A0A3D5SQ81-F1
#
_entry.id   AF-A0A3D5SQ81-F1
#
_cell.length_a   1.000
_cell.length_b   1.000
_cell.length_c   1.000
_cell.angle_alpha   90.00
_cell.angle_beta   90.00
_cell.angle_gamma   90.00
#
_symmetry.space_group_name_H-M   'P 1'
#
loop_
_entity.id
_entity.type
_entity.pdbx_description
1 polymer ?
#
loop_
_entity_poly.entity_id
_entity_poly.type
_entity_poly.pdbx_seq_one_letter_code
_entity_poly.pdbx_strand_id
1 'polypeptide(L)'
;MIPLPRPFDQLSKQNGDSPLLKLTHKVFAISFLLSILLPPFSAASAADFKREVVYQIITDRFFDGNTANNNPSQSAGLYDATKTNWRLYWGGDLQGIQQKMTYLAGMGITAIWISPPVDNLNTNIPDGNGNLTASYHGYQGRDFKRIEEHFGNLSSVSLSNTKVRATPQKKSHCPRLVSRATPHSG
;
A
#
# COMPACT_ATOMS: atom_id res chain seq x y z
N MET A 1 3.35 -74.13 -64.16
CA MET A 1 3.66 -73.34 -62.94
C MET A 1 2.66 -72.20 -62.86
N ILE A 2 1.81 -72.20 -61.83
CA ILE A 2 0.72 -71.23 -61.61
C ILE A 2 1.17 -70.32 -60.47
N PRO A 3 1.10 -68.98 -60.57
CA PRO A 3 1.21 -68.12 -59.40
C PRO A 3 -0.19 -67.73 -58.90
N LEU A 4 -0.42 -67.95 -57.60
CA LEU A 4 -1.56 -67.40 -56.86
C LEU A 4 -1.28 -65.93 -56.50
N PRO A 5 -2.24 -65.01 -56.60
CA PRO A 5 -2.14 -63.70 -55.96
C PRO A 5 -2.45 -63.81 -54.46
N ARG A 6 -1.66 -63.11 -53.65
CA ARG A 6 -1.79 -63.01 -52.18
C ARG A 6 -2.96 -62.10 -51.76
N PRO A 7 -3.60 -62.34 -50.60
CA PRO A 7 -4.67 -61.49 -50.09
C PRO A 7 -4.13 -60.53 -49.02
N PHE A 8 -3.93 -59.24 -49.31
CA PHE A 8 -3.75 -58.20 -48.28
C PHE A 8 -3.94 -56.81 -48.92
N ASP A 9 -5.18 -56.44 -49.27
CA ASP A 9 -5.46 -55.10 -49.82
C ASP A 9 -6.82 -54.54 -49.41
N GLN A 10 -7.27 -54.84 -48.18
CA GLN A 10 -8.57 -54.37 -47.67
C GLN A 10 -8.51 -53.87 -46.21
N LEU A 11 -7.52 -53.05 -45.86
CA LEU A 11 -7.48 -52.45 -44.52
C LEU A 11 -6.76 -51.09 -44.42
N SER A 12 -6.90 -50.22 -45.42
CA SER A 12 -6.34 -48.85 -45.34
C SER A 12 -7.33 -47.70 -45.54
N LYS A 13 -8.64 -47.98 -45.67
CA LYS A 13 -9.60 -46.98 -46.17
C LYS A 13 -10.71 -46.58 -45.19
N GLN A 14 -10.40 -46.41 -43.91
CA GLN A 14 -11.35 -45.87 -42.93
C GLN A 14 -10.56 -45.16 -41.83
N ASN A 15 -10.22 -43.87 -41.95
CA ASN A 15 -9.84 -42.99 -40.80
C ASN A 15 -9.52 -41.52 -41.17
N GLY A 16 -10.10 -40.94 -42.25
CA GLY A 16 -9.71 -39.59 -42.72
C GLY A 16 -10.65 -38.42 -42.40
N ASP A 17 -11.97 -38.65 -42.27
CA ASP A 17 -12.95 -37.58 -42.47
C ASP A 17 -14.09 -37.52 -41.42
N SER A 18 -13.79 -37.80 -40.15
CA SER A 18 -14.80 -37.63 -39.11
C SER A 18 -15.06 -36.12 -38.84
N PRO A 19 -16.32 -35.64 -38.93
CA PRO A 19 -16.64 -34.22 -38.74
C PRO A 19 -16.32 -33.72 -37.31
N LEU A 20 -16.28 -34.65 -36.34
CA LEU A 20 -15.86 -34.38 -34.97
C LEU A 20 -14.39 -33.97 -34.89
N LEU A 21 -13.50 -34.57 -35.69
CA LEU A 21 -12.08 -34.20 -35.71
C LEU A 21 -11.89 -32.79 -36.30
N LYS A 22 -12.69 -32.39 -37.28
CA LYS A 22 -12.63 -31.03 -37.87
C LYS A 22 -13.18 -29.98 -36.91
N LEU A 23 -14.16 -30.32 -36.07
CA LEU A 23 -14.74 -29.44 -35.06
C LEU A 23 -13.77 -29.21 -33.88
N THR A 24 -13.08 -30.26 -33.42
CA THR A 24 -12.11 -30.14 -32.33
C THR A 24 -10.94 -29.23 -32.70
N HIS A 25 -10.42 -29.32 -33.93
CA HIS A 25 -9.36 -28.42 -34.42
C HIS A 25 -9.80 -26.96 -34.48
N LYS A 26 -11.05 -26.68 -34.89
CA LYS A 26 -11.58 -25.30 -34.94
C LYS A 26 -11.77 -24.70 -33.55
N VAL A 27 -12.28 -25.48 -32.59
CA VAL A 27 -12.40 -25.03 -31.19
C VAL A 27 -11.01 -24.77 -30.59
N PHE A 28 -10.04 -25.63 -30.88
CA PHE A 28 -8.65 -25.43 -30.44
C PHE A 28 -8.02 -24.19 -31.06
N ALA A 29 -8.24 -23.95 -32.35
CA ALA A 29 -7.74 -22.76 -33.05
C ALA A 29 -8.38 -21.46 -32.53
N ILE A 30 -9.69 -21.47 -32.23
CA ILE A 30 -10.40 -20.31 -31.67
C ILE A 30 -9.94 -20.03 -30.23
N SER A 31 -9.79 -21.05 -29.38
CA SER A 31 -9.25 -20.87 -28.03
C SER A 31 -7.80 -20.37 -28.07
N PHE A 32 -6.97 -20.90 -28.96
CA PHE A 32 -5.59 -20.44 -29.13
C PHE A 32 -5.53 -18.98 -29.61
N LEU A 33 -6.37 -18.60 -30.57
CA LEU A 33 -6.45 -17.21 -31.07
C LEU A 33 -6.98 -16.24 -30.01
N LEU A 34 -7.96 -16.65 -29.20
CA LEU A 34 -8.49 -15.86 -28.09
C LEU A 34 -7.48 -15.70 -26.95
N SER A 35 -6.61 -16.69 -26.75
CA SER A 35 -5.52 -16.65 -25.75
C SER A 35 -4.45 -15.60 -26.09
N ILE A 36 -4.23 -15.34 -27.38
CA ILE A 36 -3.23 -14.37 -27.87
C ILE A 36 -3.76 -12.93 -27.80
N LEU A 37 -5.08 -12.75 -27.88
CA LEU A 37 -5.73 -11.42 -27.84
C LEU A 37 -5.88 -10.84 -26.42
N LEU A 38 -5.70 -11.66 -25.38
CA LEU A 38 -5.73 -11.18 -23.99
C LEU A 38 -4.37 -10.55 -23.65
N PRO A 39 -4.31 -9.27 -23.24
CA PRO A 39 -3.07 -8.68 -22.78
C PRO A 39 -2.54 -9.47 -21.58
N PRO A 40 -1.21 -9.66 -21.46
CA PRO A 40 -0.64 -10.35 -20.32
C PRO A 40 -1.07 -9.63 -19.04
N PHE A 41 -1.66 -10.39 -18.13
CA PHE A 41 -2.01 -9.89 -16.81
C PHE A 41 -0.72 -9.41 -16.14
N SER A 42 -0.54 -8.09 -16.02
CA SER A 42 0.59 -7.54 -15.29
C SER A 42 0.37 -7.82 -13.81
N ALA A 43 1.00 -8.88 -13.31
CA ALA A 43 1.09 -9.09 -11.87
C ALA A 43 1.79 -7.88 -11.26
N ALA A 44 1.17 -7.27 -10.24
CA ALA A 44 1.82 -6.21 -9.49
C ALA A 44 3.13 -6.77 -8.90
N SER A 45 4.27 -6.25 -9.35
CA SER A 45 5.55 -6.57 -8.74
C SER A 45 5.62 -5.95 -7.36
N ALA A 46 6.18 -6.67 -6.38
CA ALA A 46 6.50 -6.08 -5.08
C ALA A 46 7.35 -4.82 -5.28
N ALA A 47 7.07 -3.77 -4.50
CA ALA A 47 7.84 -2.52 -4.59
C ALA A 47 9.32 -2.78 -4.23
N ASP A 48 10.25 -2.26 -5.04
CA ASP A 48 11.68 -2.30 -4.74
C ASP A 48 12.08 -1.06 -3.91
N PHE A 49 12.42 -1.29 -2.65
CA PHE A 49 12.77 -0.22 -1.70
C PHE A 49 14.24 0.21 -1.75
N LYS A 50 15.10 -0.40 -2.58
CA LYS A 50 16.55 -0.08 -2.63
C LYS A 50 16.85 1.39 -2.98
N ARG A 51 15.91 2.08 -3.64
CA ARG A 51 16.04 3.48 -4.07
C ARG A 51 15.13 4.42 -3.29
N GLU A 52 14.47 3.93 -2.25
CA GLU A 52 13.51 4.69 -1.47
C GLU A 52 14.17 5.24 -0.19
N VAL A 53 13.77 6.43 0.23
CA VAL A 53 14.09 6.98 1.55
C VAL A 53 12.88 6.73 2.44
N VAL A 54 13.03 5.80 3.37
CA VAL A 54 11.95 5.38 4.28
C VAL A 54 11.94 6.27 5.51
N TYR A 55 10.79 6.86 5.82
CA TYR A 55 10.54 7.59 7.06
C TYR A 55 9.61 6.79 7.97
N GLN A 56 10.13 6.35 9.13
CA GLN A 56 9.32 5.66 10.12
C GLN A 56 8.54 6.66 10.98
N ILE A 57 7.24 6.44 11.13
CA ILE A 57 6.30 7.30 11.83
C ILE A 57 5.65 6.52 12.96
N ILE A 58 5.76 7.01 14.19
CA ILE A 58 4.88 6.61 15.28
C ILE A 58 3.60 7.45 15.15
N THR A 59 2.51 6.82 14.69
CA THR A 59 1.30 7.54 14.24
C THR A 59 0.78 8.51 15.30
N ASP A 60 0.59 8.04 16.53
CA ASP A 60 0.11 8.84 17.69
C ASP A 60 0.97 10.07 18.01
N ARG A 61 2.23 10.09 17.58
CA ARG A 61 3.22 11.11 17.95
C ARG A 61 3.58 12.07 16.82
N PHE A 62 2.99 11.89 15.64
CA PHE A 62 3.41 12.64 14.46
C PHE A 62 2.59 13.92 14.25
N PHE A 63 1.29 13.80 14.02
CA PHE A 63 0.42 14.95 13.81
C PHE A 63 -1.04 14.56 14.08
N ASP A 64 -1.73 15.37 14.88
CA ASP A 64 -3.16 15.28 15.15
C ASP A 64 -3.90 16.03 14.03
N GLY A 65 -4.52 15.27 13.13
CA GLY A 65 -5.27 15.77 11.99
C GLY A 65 -6.77 15.79 12.21
N ASN A 66 -7.26 15.11 13.27
CA ASN A 66 -8.66 14.96 13.59
C ASN A 66 -8.90 14.83 15.11
N THR A 67 -8.97 15.95 15.81
CA THR A 67 -9.21 15.95 17.26
C THR A 67 -10.48 15.22 17.72
N ALA A 68 -11.44 14.95 16.83
CA ALA A 68 -12.67 14.25 17.17
C ALA A 68 -12.47 12.76 17.49
N ASN A 69 -11.35 12.15 17.09
CA ASN A 69 -11.02 10.76 17.41
C ASN A 69 -9.99 10.62 18.55
N ASN A 70 -9.59 11.71 19.20
CA ASN A 70 -8.59 11.68 20.26
C ASN A 70 -9.03 10.90 21.50
N ASN A 71 -10.32 10.87 21.84
CA ASN A 71 -10.82 10.15 23.01
C ASN A 71 -12.16 9.47 22.73
N PRO A 72 -12.19 8.41 21.90
CA PRO A 72 -13.40 7.72 21.51
C PRO A 72 -14.07 7.06 22.71
N SER A 73 -15.40 6.98 22.71
CA SER A 73 -16.17 6.45 23.85
C SER A 73 -15.79 5.01 24.21
N GLN A 74 -15.40 4.21 23.22
CA GLN A 74 -15.05 2.79 23.41
C GLN A 74 -13.71 2.56 24.09
N SER A 75 -12.84 3.57 24.15
CA SER A 75 -11.49 3.54 24.76
C SER A 75 -11.24 4.82 25.58
N ALA A 76 -12.31 5.34 26.19
CA ALA A 76 -12.29 6.60 26.91
C ALA A 76 -11.30 6.57 28.08
N GLY A 77 -10.58 7.67 28.29
CA GLY A 77 -9.63 7.83 29.39
C GLY A 77 -8.21 7.33 29.07
N LEU A 78 -7.96 6.90 27.83
CA LEU A 78 -6.63 6.52 27.35
C LEU A 78 -5.86 7.66 26.66
N TYR A 79 -6.46 8.85 26.58
CA TYR A 79 -5.92 10.05 25.93
C TYR A 79 -5.39 11.06 26.94
N ASP A 80 -4.24 11.66 26.63
CA ASP A 80 -3.65 12.77 27.37
C ASP A 80 -3.46 14.01 26.48
N ALA A 81 -4.35 14.99 26.63
CA ALA A 81 -4.26 16.27 25.94
C ALA A 81 -3.00 17.08 26.32
N THR A 82 -2.48 16.90 27.54
CA THR A 82 -1.33 17.65 28.05
C THR A 82 0.00 17.15 27.49
N LYS A 83 0.02 15.94 26.92
CA LYS A 83 1.22 15.26 26.39
C LYS A 83 2.32 15.13 27.43
N THR A 84 1.95 14.88 28.67
CA THR A 84 2.88 14.69 29.79
C THR A 84 3.00 13.23 30.19
N ASN A 85 1.96 12.42 29.98
CA ASN A 85 2.01 10.98 30.13
C ASN A 85 2.43 10.32 28.82
N TRP A 86 3.70 9.91 28.77
CA TRP A 86 4.33 9.23 27.62
C TRP A 86 3.71 7.87 27.25
N ARG A 87 2.83 7.33 28.11
CA ARG A 87 2.19 6.03 27.93
C ARG A 87 0.73 6.12 27.48
N LEU A 88 0.20 7.32 27.27
CA LEU A 88 -1.16 7.54 26.76
C LEU A 88 -1.12 8.01 25.30
N TYR A 89 -2.30 7.96 24.65
CA TYR A 89 -2.49 8.55 23.33
C TYR A 89 -2.34 10.06 23.41
N TRP A 90 -1.67 10.67 22.43
CA TRP A 90 -1.46 12.11 22.30
C TRP A 90 -2.23 12.73 21.13
N GLY A 91 -2.89 11.90 20.31
CA GLY A 91 -3.87 12.31 19.31
C GLY A 91 -3.35 12.29 17.87
N GLY A 92 -2.14 11.78 17.62
CA GLY A 92 -1.67 11.64 16.24
C GLY A 92 -2.44 10.57 15.46
N ASP A 93 -2.78 10.85 14.21
CA ASP A 93 -3.70 10.00 13.44
C ASP A 93 -3.32 9.92 11.94
N LEU A 94 -4.04 9.07 11.19
CA LEU A 94 -3.78 8.85 9.76
C LEU A 94 -4.12 10.08 8.90
N GLN A 95 -5.12 10.86 9.30
CA GLN A 95 -5.47 12.10 8.62
C GLN A 95 -4.34 13.14 8.80
N GLY A 96 -3.68 13.16 9.95
CA GLY A 96 -2.53 14.01 10.21
C GLY A 96 -1.32 13.63 9.37
N ILE A 97 -1.07 12.33 9.17
CA ILE A 97 -0.07 11.85 8.21
C ILE A 97 -0.42 12.34 6.80
N GLN A 98 -1.67 12.19 6.37
CA GLN A 98 -2.13 12.66 5.06
C GLN A 98 -1.92 14.18 4.89
N GLN A 99 -2.20 14.98 5.91
CA GLN A 99 -2.01 16.43 5.89
C GLN A 99 -0.53 16.84 5.78
N LYS A 100 0.42 15.98 6.15
CA LYS A 100 1.86 16.25 6.08
C LYS A 100 2.56 15.60 4.89
N MET A 101 1.84 15.04 3.93
CA MET A 101 2.46 14.43 2.74
C MET A 101 3.34 15.41 1.95
N THR A 102 2.94 16.68 1.85
CA THR A 102 3.78 17.72 1.21
C THR A 102 5.05 18.01 2.01
N TYR A 103 4.98 17.99 3.35
CA TYR A 103 6.14 18.15 4.23
C TYR A 103 7.13 17.00 4.05
N LEU A 104 6.64 15.75 4.06
CA LEU A 104 7.45 14.56 3.86
C LEU A 104 8.10 14.56 2.46
N ALA A 105 7.33 14.87 1.42
CA ALA A 105 7.86 14.99 0.06
C ALA A 105 8.91 16.11 -0.07
N GLY A 106 8.73 17.23 0.64
CA GLY A 106 9.68 18.34 0.69
C GLY A 106 11.04 17.97 1.31
N MET A 107 11.06 16.98 2.22
CA MET A 107 12.29 16.41 2.77
C MET A 107 12.95 15.36 1.85
N GLY A 108 12.30 14.99 0.74
CA GLY A 108 12.76 13.92 -0.13
C GLY A 108 12.42 12.52 0.37
N ILE A 109 11.50 12.38 1.33
CA ILE A 109 10.95 11.08 1.73
C ILE A 109 10.11 10.52 0.59
N THR A 110 10.34 9.25 0.28
CA THR A 110 9.66 8.58 -0.85
C THR A 110 8.87 7.34 -0.42
N ALA A 111 9.07 6.88 0.82
CA ALA A 111 8.25 5.86 1.46
C ALA A 111 8.04 6.17 2.94
N ILE A 112 6.88 5.78 3.47
CA ILE A 112 6.56 5.88 4.90
C ILE A 112 6.34 4.49 5.49
N TRP A 113 6.81 4.28 6.72
CA TRP A 113 6.49 3.11 7.53
C TRP A 113 5.81 3.60 8.81
N ILE A 114 4.52 3.30 8.96
CA ILE A 114 3.71 3.74 10.09
C ILE A 114 3.63 2.69 11.20
N SER A 115 3.23 3.10 12.41
CA SER A 115 2.74 2.18 13.47
C SER A 115 1.67 1.24 12.93
N PRO A 116 1.51 0.02 13.48
CA PRO A 116 0.46 -0.87 13.03
C PRO A 116 -0.91 -0.19 13.20
N PRO A 117 -1.72 -0.08 12.13
CA PRO A 117 -2.97 0.67 12.17
C PRO A 117 -4.16 -0.16 12.68
N VAL A 118 -3.91 -1.40 13.11
CA VAL A 118 -4.96 -2.34 13.55
C VAL A 118 -5.54 -1.91 14.89
N ASP A 119 -6.79 -2.28 15.13
CA ASP A 119 -7.51 -2.01 16.38
C ASP A 119 -6.80 -2.65 17.59
N ASN A 120 -6.45 -1.84 18.61
CA ASN A 120 -5.74 -2.28 19.81
C ASN A 120 -6.63 -2.43 21.05
N LEU A 121 -6.02 -2.79 22.18
CA LEU A 121 -6.72 -2.88 23.46
C LEU A 121 -7.28 -1.52 23.90
N ASN A 122 -8.58 -1.51 24.19
CA ASN A 122 -9.33 -0.37 24.72
C ASN A 122 -9.30 -0.23 26.24
N THR A 123 -8.46 -1.02 26.90
CA THR A 123 -8.35 -1.00 28.35
C THR A 123 -7.02 -0.42 28.76
N ASN A 124 -7.02 0.30 29.88
CA ASN A 124 -5.81 0.60 30.60
C ASN A 124 -5.13 -0.72 31.03
N ILE A 125 -3.83 -0.83 30.78
CA ILE A 125 -2.98 -1.89 31.33
C ILE A 125 -1.97 -1.19 32.26
N PRO A 126 -2.21 -1.10 33.57
CA PRO A 126 -1.29 -0.41 34.46
C PRO A 126 0.13 -0.96 34.36
N ASP A 127 1.13 -0.09 34.46
CA ASP A 127 2.51 -0.55 34.63
C ASP A 127 2.71 -1.15 36.04
N GLY A 128 3.91 -1.66 36.33
CA GLY A 128 4.24 -2.24 37.64
C GLY A 128 4.08 -1.28 38.83
N ASN A 129 3.90 0.01 38.57
CA ASN A 129 3.72 1.06 39.57
C ASN A 129 2.27 1.57 39.60
N GLY A 130 1.36 0.97 38.82
CA GLY A 130 -0.05 1.33 38.76
C GLY A 130 -0.36 2.53 37.85
N ASN A 131 0.61 3.05 37.10
CA ASN A 131 0.35 4.19 36.21
C ASN A 131 -0.46 3.75 34.98
N LEU A 132 -1.36 4.63 34.53
CA LEU A 132 -2.17 4.37 33.33
C LEU A 132 -1.29 4.18 32.10
N THR A 133 -1.60 3.18 31.28
CA THR A 133 -0.97 2.96 29.98
C THR A 133 -2.01 2.62 28.92
N ALA A 134 -1.70 2.95 27.68
CA ALA A 134 -2.55 2.74 26.52
C ALA A 134 -1.74 2.17 25.35
N SER A 135 -2.47 1.57 24.40
CA SER A 135 -1.89 0.91 23.22
C SER A 135 -1.45 1.87 22.10
N TYR A 136 -1.05 3.10 22.44
CA TYR A 136 -0.76 4.19 21.49
C TYR A 136 0.26 3.85 20.41
N HIS A 137 1.14 2.88 20.69
CA HIS A 137 2.20 2.45 19.78
C HIS A 137 1.70 1.48 18.68
N GLY A 138 0.52 0.88 18.85
CA GLY A 138 -0.11 0.00 17.85
C GLY A 138 0.28 -1.48 17.91
N TYR A 139 0.99 -1.94 18.95
CA TYR A 139 1.54 -3.31 19.02
C TYR A 139 0.73 -4.25 19.95
N GLN A 140 -0.44 -3.83 20.40
CA GLN A 140 -1.34 -4.59 21.26
C GLN A 140 -2.66 -4.84 20.51
N GLY A 141 -2.54 -5.36 19.29
CA GLY A 141 -3.68 -5.59 18.40
C GLY A 141 -4.67 -6.61 18.95
N ARG A 142 -5.95 -6.26 18.93
CA ARG A 142 -7.08 -7.14 19.31
C ARG A 142 -7.93 -7.56 18.12
N ASP A 143 -8.03 -6.73 17.07
CA ASP A 143 -8.79 -7.02 15.86
C ASP A 143 -8.05 -6.52 14.61
N PHE A 144 -7.44 -7.46 13.89
CA PHE A 144 -6.67 -7.19 12.67
C PHE A 144 -7.54 -6.85 11.45
N LYS A 145 -8.87 -6.89 11.58
CA LYS A 145 -9.82 -6.52 10.53
C LYS A 145 -10.37 -5.10 10.70
N ARG A 146 -10.03 -4.43 11.81
CA ARG A 146 -10.48 -3.08 12.14
C ARG A 146 -9.28 -2.16 12.27
N ILE A 147 -9.53 -0.87 12.05
CA ILE A 147 -8.55 0.20 12.26
C ILE A 147 -8.70 0.71 13.69
N GLU A 148 -7.58 1.03 14.31
CA GLU A 148 -7.49 1.73 15.59
C GLU A 148 -8.33 3.01 15.57
N GLU A 149 -9.31 3.10 16.46
CA GLU A 149 -10.25 4.23 16.49
C GLU A 149 -9.56 5.58 16.73
N HIS A 150 -8.45 5.59 17.49
CA HIS A 150 -7.64 6.79 17.72
C HIS A 150 -6.91 7.23 16.44
N PHE A 151 -6.66 6.32 15.50
CA PHE A 151 -5.96 6.63 14.26
C PHE A 151 -6.91 6.93 13.09
N GLY A 152 -8.17 6.48 13.18
CA GLY A 152 -9.21 6.77 12.20
C GLY A 152 -10.18 5.61 11.97
N ASN A 153 -10.66 5.49 10.74
CA ASN A 153 -11.59 4.46 10.29
C ASN A 153 -11.26 3.99 8.86
N LEU A 154 -12.02 3.04 8.31
CA LEU A 154 -11.78 2.54 6.96
C LEU A 154 -11.86 3.62 5.86
N SER A 155 -12.65 4.69 6.03
CA SER A 155 -12.67 5.78 5.04
C SER A 155 -11.41 6.65 5.10
N SER A 156 -10.77 6.77 6.26
CA SER A 156 -9.46 7.45 6.38
C SER A 156 -8.29 6.65 5.79
N VAL A 157 -8.45 5.34 5.57
CA VAL A 157 -7.40 4.45 5.01
C VAL A 157 -7.40 4.42 3.48
N SER A 158 -8.19 5.26 2.79
CA SER A 158 -8.04 5.46 1.35
C SER A 158 -6.79 6.32 1.04
N LEU A 159 -5.64 5.91 1.57
CA LEU A 159 -4.34 6.28 1.05
C LEU A 159 -4.24 5.60 -0.31
N SER A 160 -4.66 6.30 -1.35
CA SER A 160 -4.45 5.84 -2.72
C SER A 160 -2.99 5.39 -2.87
N ASN A 161 -2.72 4.23 -3.47
CA ASN A 161 -1.39 3.73 -3.85
C ASN A 161 -0.69 4.64 -4.90
N THR A 162 -1.08 5.91 -4.94
CA THR A 162 -0.44 6.96 -5.69
C THR A 162 0.91 7.19 -5.05
N LYS A 163 1.96 6.63 -5.69
CA LYS A 163 3.35 7.02 -5.48
C LYS A 163 3.38 8.51 -5.22
N VAL A 164 3.94 8.95 -4.09
CA VAL A 164 4.07 10.36 -3.69
C VAL A 164 4.91 11.06 -4.76
N ARG A 165 4.28 11.43 -5.86
CA ARG A 165 4.94 12.04 -6.98
C ARG A 165 4.95 13.51 -6.64
N ALA A 166 6.06 13.97 -6.09
CA ALA A 166 6.35 15.38 -6.00
C ALA A 166 6.09 15.97 -7.39
N THR A 167 5.00 16.73 -7.52
CA THR A 167 4.80 17.55 -8.71
C THR A 167 5.98 18.51 -8.74
N PRO A 168 6.76 18.61 -9.83
CA PRO A 168 7.81 19.60 -9.90
C PRO A 168 7.14 20.97 -9.76
N GLN A 169 7.23 21.57 -8.58
CA GLN A 169 7.01 23.00 -8.42
C GLN A 169 7.95 23.66 -9.41
N LYS A 170 7.38 24.36 -10.40
CA LYS A 170 8.12 25.19 -11.36
C LYS A 170 9.13 25.97 -10.52
N LYS A 171 10.43 25.73 -10.71
CA LYS A 171 11.48 26.58 -10.14
C LYS A 171 11.24 27.99 -10.69
N SER A 172 10.49 28.80 -9.96
CA SER A 172 10.53 30.25 -10.14
C SER A 172 11.96 30.65 -9.82
N HIS A 173 12.62 31.17 -10.85
CA HIS A 173 13.98 31.70 -10.82
C HIS A 173 14.29 32.35 -9.47
N CYS A 174 15.26 31.79 -8.74
CA CYS A 174 15.89 32.49 -7.63
C CYS A 174 16.92 33.46 -8.25
N PRO A 175 16.76 34.79 -8.13
CA PRO A 175 17.79 35.71 -8.60
C PRO A 175 19.02 35.52 -7.71
N ARG A 176 20.16 35.22 -8.33
CA ARG A 176 21.47 35.21 -7.69
C ARG A 176 21.74 36.62 -7.14
N LEU A 177 21.51 36.83 -5.85
CA LEU A 177 21.95 38.03 -5.14
C LEU A 177 23.48 38.02 -5.10
N VAL A 178 24.10 38.75 -6.03
CA VAL A 178 25.51 39.10 -5.94
C VAL A 178 25.61 40.18 -4.87
N SER A 179 26.09 39.83 -3.68
CA SER A 179 26.49 40.79 -2.66
C SER A 179 27.66 41.60 -3.21
N ARG A 180 27.41 42.89 -3.51
CA ARG A 180 28.45 43.86 -3.81
C ARG A 180 28.76 44.59 -2.51
N ALA A 181 29.89 44.26 -1.89
CA ALA A 181 30.40 44.99 -0.74
C ALA A 181 30.73 46.43 -1.18
N THR A 182 30.15 47.42 -0.51
CA THR A 182 30.61 48.81 -0.58
C THR A 182 31.64 49.05 0.51
N PRO A 183 32.75 49.76 0.23
CA PRO A 183 33.73 50.12 1.26
C PRO A 183 33.17 51.25 2.12
N HIS A 184 33.24 51.08 3.44
CA HIS A 184 32.99 52.17 4.39
C HIS A 184 34.18 53.14 4.36
N SER A 185 33.90 54.40 4.06
CA SER A 185 34.78 55.55 4.31
C SER A 185 34.06 56.50 5.26
N GLY A 186 34.71 56.88 6.36
CA GLY A 186 34.24 57.90 7.30
C GLY A 186 34.25 57.40 8.74
#